data_AF-A0A1M5B3C9-F1
#
_entry.id   AF-A0A1M5B3C9-F1
#
_cell.length_a   1.000
_cell.length_b   1.000
_cell.length_c   1.000
_cell.angle_alpha   90.00
_cell.angle_beta   90.00
_cell.angle_gamma   90.00
#
_symmetry.space_group_name_H-M   'P 1'
#
loop_
_entity.id
_entity.type
_entity.pdbx_description
1 polymer ?
#
loop_
_entity_poly.entity_id
_entity_poly.type
_entity_poly.pdbx_seq_one_letter_code
_entity_poly.pdbx_strand_id
1 'polypeptide(L)'
;MIMGSIYKARLLNKINNDEMLRLCSIVTRAFLPDLKRLPDYLEENTKISIEAQSFINLGLIDNFLGGVWTNHESCCLNDTGKLLHGILSESGRLQYN
;
A
#
# COMPACT_ATOMS: atom_id res chain seq x y z
N MET A 1 9.55 -0.78 -13.10
CA MET A 1 9.63 0.51 -12.39
C MET A 1 8.26 0.77 -11.79
N ILE A 2 8.16 0.93 -10.46
CA ILE A 2 6.87 1.06 -9.74
C ILE A 2 6.01 2.20 -10.32
N MET A 3 6.64 3.35 -10.59
CA MET A 3 5.99 4.51 -11.21
C MET A 3 5.36 4.18 -12.58
N GLY A 4 6.03 3.36 -13.39
CA GLY A 4 5.52 2.92 -14.69
C GLY A 4 4.29 2.02 -14.58
N SER A 5 4.19 1.21 -13.52
CA SER A 5 3.00 0.40 -13.24
C SER A 5 1.80 1.27 -12.88
N ILE A 6 2.00 2.31 -12.05
CA ILE A 6 0.97 3.29 -11.71
C ILE A 6 0.51 4.04 -12.97
N TYR A 7 1.45 4.50 -13.80
CA TYR A 7 1.14 5.18 -15.05
C TYR A 7 0.35 4.28 -16.01
N LYS A 8 0.75 3.02 -16.16
CA LYS A 8 0.02 2.03 -16.96
C LYS A 8 -1.41 1.82 -16.45
N ALA A 9 -1.60 1.69 -15.14
CA ALA A 9 -2.92 1.56 -14.54
C ALA A 9 -3.83 2.76 -14.88
N ARG A 10 -3.27 3.97 -14.88
CA ARG A 10 -3.99 5.18 -15.30
C ARG A 10 -4.37 5.14 -16.79
N LEU A 11 -3.45 4.77 -17.67
CA LEU A 11 -3.73 4.67 -19.12
C LEU A 11 -4.83 3.64 -19.44
N LEU A 12 -4.92 2.58 -18.63
CA LEU A 12 -5.96 1.56 -18.73
C LEU A 12 -7.26 1.93 -18.02
N ASN A 13 -7.38 3.17 -17.52
CA ASN A 13 -8.54 3.67 -16.76
C ASN A 13 -8.91 2.83 -15.53
N LYS A 14 -7.93 2.13 -14.92
CA LYS A 14 -8.11 1.42 -13.65
C LYS A 14 -8.12 2.34 -12.45
N ILE A 15 -7.48 3.51 -12.60
CA ILE A 15 -7.40 4.58 -11.60
C ILE A 15 -7.60 5.93 -12.29
N ASN A 16 -8.06 6.92 -11.55
CA ASN A 16 -8.18 8.31 -12.00
C ASN A 16 -6.87 9.10 -11.79
N ASN A 17 -6.86 10.38 -12.19
CA ASN A 17 -5.67 11.24 -12.07
C ASN A 17 -5.27 11.50 -10.61
N ASP A 18 -6.24 11.67 -9.72
CA ASP A 18 -5.98 11.98 -8.30
C ASP A 18 -5.38 10.78 -7.59
N GLU A 19 -5.90 9.59 -7.87
CA GLU A 19 -5.34 8.31 -7.41
C GLU A 19 -3.92 8.10 -7.94
N MET A 20 -3.69 8.38 -9.23
CA MET A 20 -2.34 8.31 -9.82
C MET A 20 -1.38 9.24 -9.07
N LEU A 21 -1.72 10.51 -8.89
CA LEU A 21 -0.88 11.49 -8.21
C LEU A 21 -0.62 11.11 -6.75
N ARG A 22 -1.65 10.61 -6.05
CA ARG A 22 -1.54 10.11 -4.67
C ARG A 22 -0.57 8.93 -4.58
N LEU A 23 -0.75 7.91 -5.41
CA LEU A 23 0.11 6.72 -5.42
C LEU A 23 1.57 7.06 -5.80
N CYS A 24 1.75 7.98 -6.75
CA CYS A 24 3.05 8.51 -7.11
C CYS A 24 3.75 9.19 -5.92
N SER A 25 3.04 10.07 -5.21
CA SER A 25 3.56 10.75 -4.00
C SER A 25 3.97 9.76 -2.90
N ILE A 26 3.15 8.73 -2.68
CA ILE A 26 3.44 7.65 -1.73
C ILE A 26 4.72 6.91 -2.12
N VAL A 27 4.80 6.41 -3.36
CA VAL A 27 5.92 5.60 -3.83
C VAL A 27 7.22 6.39 -3.83
N THR A 28 7.20 7.68 -4.15
CA THR A 28 8.38 8.54 -4.09
C THR A 28 8.97 8.64 -2.67
N ARG A 29 8.14 8.49 -1.64
CA ARG A 29 8.55 8.56 -0.23
C ARG A 29 8.80 7.19 0.41
N ALA A 30 8.45 6.11 -0.29
CA ALA A 30 8.47 4.77 0.26
C ALA A 30 9.88 4.15 0.22
N PHE A 31 10.23 3.45 1.28
CA PHE A 31 11.40 2.57 1.26
C PHE A 31 11.05 1.30 0.48
N LEU A 32 11.74 1.05 -0.63
CA LEU A 32 11.39 -0.03 -1.56
C LEU A 32 11.35 -1.43 -0.92
N PRO A 33 12.28 -1.80 -0.01
CA PRO A 33 12.19 -3.07 0.70
C PRO A 33 10.92 -3.22 1.53
N ASP A 34 10.46 -2.15 2.18
CA ASP A 34 9.21 -2.18 2.96
C ASP A 34 8.03 -2.47 2.04
N LEU A 35 7.94 -1.85 0.86
CA LEU A 35 6.84 -2.09 -0.08
C LEU A 35 6.69 -3.57 -0.48
N LYS A 36 7.75 -4.38 -0.43
CA LYS A 36 7.65 -5.84 -0.69
C LYS A 36 6.80 -6.56 0.36
N ARG A 37 6.66 -5.98 1.55
CA ARG A 37 5.85 -6.49 2.66
C ARG A 37 4.37 -6.10 2.59
N LEU A 38 3.94 -5.33 1.59
CA LEU A 38 2.52 -4.99 1.41
C LEU A 38 1.57 -6.21 1.51
N PRO A 39 1.88 -7.39 0.93
CA PRO A 39 1.01 -8.57 1.05
C PRO A 39 0.76 -9.01 2.49
N ASP A 40 1.71 -8.81 3.40
CA ASP A 40 1.63 -9.22 4.80
C ASP A 40 0.58 -8.42 5.61
N TYR A 41 0.02 -7.36 5.01
CA TYR A 41 -0.98 -6.47 5.62
C TYR A 41 -2.29 -6.41 4.82
N LEU A 42 -2.51 -7.31 3.85
CA LEU A 42 -3.80 -7.41 3.15
C LEU A 42 -4.94 -7.79 4.09
N GLU A 43 -4.62 -8.68 5.03
CA GLU A 43 -5.48 -9.10 6.12
C GLU A 43 -5.00 -8.48 7.44
N GLU A 44 -5.75 -8.74 8.50
CA GLU A 44 -5.42 -8.26 9.84
C GLU A 44 -4.06 -8.79 10.30
N ASN A 45 -3.17 -7.88 10.69
CA ASN A 45 -1.86 -8.20 11.23
C ASN A 45 -1.68 -7.56 12.60
N THR A 46 -1.36 -8.36 13.62
CA THR A 46 -1.21 -7.91 15.00
C THR A 46 0.22 -7.47 15.34
N LYS A 47 1.16 -7.60 14.40
CA LYS A 47 2.57 -7.23 14.60
C LYS A 47 2.83 -5.83 14.05
N ILE A 48 3.01 -4.86 14.95
CA ILE A 48 3.49 -3.52 14.60
C ILE A 48 5.02 -3.58 14.34
N SER A 49 5.38 -3.92 13.11
CA SER A 49 6.77 -3.96 12.62
C SER A 49 7.25 -2.59 12.14
N ILE A 50 8.52 -2.50 11.76
CA ILE A 50 9.08 -1.29 11.11
C ILE A 50 8.33 -1.01 9.79
N GLU A 51 7.98 -2.06 9.04
CA GLU A 51 7.25 -1.94 7.79
C GLU A 51 5.81 -1.48 8.01
N ALA A 52 5.14 -1.96 9.08
CA ALA A 52 3.83 -1.46 9.49
C ALA A 52 3.86 0.04 9.80
N GLN A 53 4.87 0.51 10.54
CA GLN A 53 5.06 1.92 10.84
C GLN A 53 5.37 2.75 9.58
N SER A 54 6.15 2.20 8.66
CA SER A 54 6.42 2.80 7.35
C SER A 54 5.13 3.01 6.57
N PHE A 55 4.25 2.00 6.52
CA PHE A 55 2.96 2.07 5.84
C PHE A 55 1.96 3.01 6.50
N ILE A 56 1.93 3.06 7.83
CA ILE A 56 1.20 4.06 8.60
C ILE A 56 1.64 5.48 8.21
N ASN A 57 2.95 5.73 8.19
CA ASN A 57 3.51 7.05 7.86
C ASN A 57 3.26 7.46 6.40
N LEU A 58 3.09 6.48 5.51
CA LEU A 58 2.72 6.66 4.11
C LEU A 58 1.21 6.78 3.89
N GLY A 59 0.38 6.57 4.91
CA GLY A 59 -1.08 6.58 4.81
C GLY A 59 -1.65 5.38 4.05
N LEU A 60 -0.94 4.25 4.03
CA LEU A 60 -1.35 2.98 3.42
C LEU A 60 -2.06 2.05 4.41
N ILE A 61 -1.81 2.25 5.70
CA ILE A 61 -2.52 1.65 6.83
C ILE A 61 -3.18 2.78 7.60
N ASP A 62 -4.44 2.58 7.98
CA ASP A 62 -5.14 3.57 8.80
C ASP A 62 -4.59 3.55 10.23
N ASN A 63 -4.10 4.71 10.69
CA ASN A 63 -3.43 4.86 11.99
C ASN A 63 -4.34 5.41 13.10
N PHE A 64 -5.65 5.50 12.85
CA PHE A 64 -6.59 6.05 13.83
C PHE A 64 -7.75 5.11 14.10
N LEU A 65 -7.99 4.90 15.40
CA LEU A 65 -9.28 4.73 16.06
C LEU A 65 -10.46 5.15 15.14
N GLY A 66 -11.04 4.20 14.41
CA GLY A 66 -12.00 4.52 13.34
C GLY A 66 -12.16 3.40 12.29
N GLY A 67 -11.14 2.54 12.15
CA GLY A 67 -11.38 1.13 11.82
C GLY A 67 -12.17 0.49 12.98
N VAL A 68 -12.94 -0.57 12.70
CA VAL A 68 -13.68 -1.34 13.73
C VAL A 68 -12.79 -1.47 14.94
N TRP A 69 -13.21 -0.93 16.09
CA TRP A 69 -12.50 -1.13 17.36
C TRP A 69 -12.38 -2.64 17.57
N THR A 70 -11.25 -3.19 17.19
CA THR A 70 -10.83 -4.51 17.59
C THR A 70 -10.21 -4.32 18.97
N ASN A 71 -10.55 -5.19 19.92
CA ASN A 71 -10.08 -5.07 21.31
C ASN A 71 -8.56 -5.36 21.45
N HIS A 72 -7.80 -5.26 20.37
CA HIS A 72 -6.39 -5.61 20.29
C HIS A 72 -5.70 -4.78 19.20
N GLU A 73 -4.39 -4.59 19.32
CA GLU A 73 -3.59 -3.90 18.30
C GLU A 73 -3.63 -4.69 17.00
N SER A 74 -4.15 -4.07 15.95
CA SER A 74 -4.10 -4.64 14.60
C SER A 74 -3.93 -3.57 13.53
N CYS A 75 -3.35 -3.98 12.42
CA CYS A 75 -3.09 -3.15 11.27
C CYS A 75 -3.43 -3.90 9.98
N CYS A 76 -4.06 -3.22 9.05
CA CYS A 76 -4.37 -3.73 7.72
C CYS A 76 -4.32 -2.58 6.70
N LEU A 77 -4.06 -2.93 5.44
CA LEU A 77 -4.05 -1.95 4.36
C LEU A 77 -5.43 -1.33 4.19
N ASN A 78 -5.46 0.00 4.07
CA ASN A 78 -6.64 0.73 3.65
C ASN A 78 -6.85 0.58 2.13
N ASP A 79 -7.89 1.22 1.60
CA ASP A 79 -8.23 1.11 0.17
C ASP A 79 -7.11 1.61 -0.75
N THR A 80 -6.36 2.64 -0.31
CA THR A 80 -5.19 3.12 -1.07
C THR A 80 -4.05 2.09 -1.05
N GLY A 81 -3.82 1.44 0.11
CA GLY A 81 -2.88 0.34 0.26
C GLY A 81 -3.21 -0.87 -0.61
N LYS A 82 -4.48 -1.28 -0.60
CA LYS A 82 -4.98 -2.40 -1.43
C LYS A 82 -4.89 -2.09 -2.91
N LEU A 83 -5.20 -0.86 -3.31
CA LEU A 83 -5.06 -0.40 -4.70
C LEU A 83 -3.59 -0.45 -5.16
N LEU A 84 -2.67 0.06 -4.33
CA LEU A 84 -1.23 0.00 -4.62
C LEU A 84 -0.76 -1.45 -4.76
N HIS A 85 -1.12 -2.32 -3.82
CA HIS A 85 -0.81 -3.74 -3.87
C HIS A 85 -1.32 -4.39 -5.17
N GLY A 86 -2.57 -4.12 -5.56
CA GLY A 86 -3.16 -4.65 -6.79
C GLY A 86 -2.35 -4.27 -8.04
N ILE A 87 -2.01 -2.99 -8.18
CA ILE A 87 -1.20 -2.47 -9.31
C ILE A 87 0.18 -3.16 -9.38
N LEU A 88 0.82 -3.37 -8.22
CA LEU A 88 2.15 -3.98 -8.16
C LEU A 88 2.13 -5.49 -8.40
N SER A 89 1.09 -6.17 -7.91
CA SER A 89 0.86 -7.60 -8.12
C SER A 89 0.64 -7.92 -9.60
N GLU A 90 -0.23 -7.16 -10.28
CA GLU A 90 -0.46 -7.32 -11.74
C GLU A 90 0.80 -7.07 -12.57
N SER A 91 1.74 -6.31 -12.03
CA SER A 91 3.00 -5.97 -12.71
C SER A 91 4.13 -6.95 -12.42
N GLY A 92 3.89 -8.02 -11.65
CA GLY A 92 4.90 -8.99 -11.21
C GLY A 92 5.96 -8.41 -10.27
N ARG A 93 5.71 -7.24 -9.65
CA ARG A 93 6.74 -6.51 -8.88
C ARG A 93 6.87 -6.95 -7.44
N LEU A 94 5.89 -7.69 -6.92
CA LEU A 94 5.92 -8.29 -5.58
C LEU A 94 6.46 -9.73 -5.58
N GLN A 95 6.90 -10.25 -6.74
CA GLN A 95 7.26 -11.67 -6.91
C GLN A 95 8.77 -11.98 -7.00
N TYR A 96 9.66 -10.99 -6.90
CA TYR A 96 11.11 -11.23 -7.07
C TYR A 96 11.90 -11.07 -5.76
N ASN A 97 12.40 -12.21 -5.28
CA ASN A 97 13.50 -12.38 -4.33
C ASN A 97 14.84 -12.11 -5.03
#